data_AF-A0A1F3BZG3-F1
#
_entry.id   AF-A0A1F3BZG3-F1
#
_cell.length_a   1.000
_cell.length_b   1.000
_cell.length_c   1.000
_cell.angle_alpha   90.00
_cell.angle_beta   90.00
_cell.angle_gamma   90.00
#
_symmetry.space_group_name_H-M   'P 1'
#
loop_
_entity.id
_entity.type
_entity.pdbx_description
1 polymer ?
#
loop_
_entity_poly.entity_id
_entity_poly.type
_entity_poly.pdbx_seq_one_letter_code
_entity_poly.pdbx_strand_id
1 'polypeptide(L)'
;MALFDRRKFTIGYIAAVLVLLGLSALDPDGLRKARRNQAEVKRLERENAALGQRVARLRREVKALEGDPAALERAAREELGYVKPGEIIYKLEEGGQP
;
A
#
# COMPACT_ATOMS: atom_id res chain seq x y z
N MET A 1 18.40 -12.68 -64.62
CA MET A 1 18.82 -13.81 -63.74
C MET A 1 19.17 -13.30 -62.32
N ALA A 2 18.37 -12.40 -61.72
CA ALA A 2 18.67 -11.79 -60.40
C ALA A 2 17.49 -11.84 -59.39
N LEU A 3 16.34 -12.35 -59.81
CA LEU A 3 15.15 -12.50 -58.95
C LEU A 3 15.21 -13.77 -58.08
N PHE A 4 15.93 -14.81 -58.53
CA PHE A 4 16.04 -16.08 -57.84
C PHE A 4 16.92 -16.00 -56.58
N ASP A 5 17.94 -15.13 -56.60
CA ASP A 5 18.81 -14.89 -55.44
C ASP A 5 18.04 -14.17 -54.33
N ARG A 6 17.37 -13.06 -54.65
CA ARG A 6 16.60 -12.30 -53.66
C ARG A 6 15.56 -13.14 -52.94
N ARG A 7 14.89 -14.06 -53.65
CA ARG A 7 13.87 -14.93 -53.06
C ARG A 7 14.44 -16.00 -52.13
N LYS A 8 15.65 -16.50 -52.40
CA LYS A 8 16.37 -17.40 -51.48
C LYS A 8 16.86 -16.64 -50.25
N PHE A 9 17.36 -15.42 -50.42
CA PHE A 9 17.76 -14.56 -49.31
C PHE A 9 16.59 -14.15 -48.42
N THR A 10 15.42 -13.82 -48.98
CA THR A 10 14.24 -13.47 -48.18
C THR A 10 13.69 -14.67 -47.41
N ILE A 11 13.67 -15.87 -48.01
CA ILE A 11 13.28 -17.10 -47.31
C ILE A 11 14.27 -17.41 -46.18
N GLY A 12 15.57 -17.30 -46.44
CA GLY A 12 16.60 -17.47 -45.40
C GLY A 12 16.46 -16.45 -44.27
N TYR A 13 16.16 -15.19 -44.60
CA TYR A 13 15.94 -14.13 -43.63
C TYR A 13 14.69 -14.39 -42.77
N ILE A 14 13.56 -14.77 -43.39
CA ILE A 14 12.33 -15.11 -42.65
C ILE A 14 12.56 -16.32 -41.76
N ALA A 15 13.26 -17.34 -42.24
CA ALA A 15 13.61 -18.51 -41.43
C ALA A 15 14.51 -18.13 -40.24
N ALA A 16 15.51 -17.28 -40.44
CA ALA A 16 16.37 -16.79 -39.37
C ALA A 16 15.59 -15.97 -38.33
N VAL A 17 14.68 -15.10 -38.77
CA VAL A 17 13.80 -14.32 -37.87
C VAL A 17 12.88 -15.25 -37.07
N LEU A 18 12.28 -16.26 -37.71
CA LEU A 18 11.43 -17.25 -37.02
C LEU A 18 12.20 -18.07 -35.98
N VAL A 19 13.44 -18.46 -36.28
CA VAL A 19 14.32 -19.17 -35.34
C VAL A 19 14.67 -18.26 -34.15
N LEU A 20 15.03 -17.00 -34.41
CA LEU A 20 15.30 -16.00 -33.36
C LEU A 20 14.09 -15.78 -32.45
N LEU A 21 12.89 -15.65 -33.02
CA LEU A 21 11.64 -15.52 -32.27
C LEU A 21 11.33 -16.77 -31.45
N GLY A 22 11.53 -17.96 -32.01
CA GLY A 22 11.34 -19.22 -31.30
C GLY A 22 12.30 -19.38 -30.12
N LEU A 23 13.58 -19.03 -30.31
CA LEU A 23 14.59 -19.05 -29.24
C LEU A 23 14.28 -18.03 -28.14
N SER A 24 13.81 -16.82 -28.49
CA SER A 24 13.40 -15.81 -27.52
C SER A 24 12.13 -16.22 -26.74
N ALA A 25 11.20 -16.94 -27.37
CA ALA A 25 10.02 -17.47 -26.69
C ALA A 25 10.36 -18.63 -25.73
N LEU A 26 11.43 -19.37 -26.02
CA LEU A 26 11.98 -20.42 -25.17
C LEU A 26 12.88 -19.88 -24.06
N ASP A 27 13.16 -18.57 -24.03
CA ASP A 27 14.04 -17.96 -23.04
C ASP A 27 13.41 -18.12 -21.63
N PRO A 28 14.02 -18.94 -20.74
CA PRO A 28 13.46 -19.28 -19.44
C PRO A 28 13.22 -18.05 -18.58
N ASP A 29 13.96 -16.97 -18.83
CA ASP A 29 13.88 -15.73 -18.06
C ASP A 29 12.58 -14.97 -18.31
N GLY A 30 12.02 -15.00 -19.53
CA GLY A 30 10.75 -14.33 -19.85
C GLY A 30 9.57 -14.95 -19.10
N LEU A 31 9.47 -16.28 -19.14
CA LEU A 31 8.41 -17.02 -18.45
C LEU A 31 8.59 -17.02 -16.93
N ARG A 32 9.82 -17.11 -16.42
CA ARG A 32 10.10 -17.00 -14.98
C ARG A 32 9.76 -15.63 -14.44
N LYS A 33 10.11 -14.55 -15.16
CA LYS A 33 9.79 -13.18 -14.77
C LYS A 33 8.29 -12.93 -14.76
N ALA A 34 7.56 -13.42 -15.77
CA ALA A 34 6.10 -13.35 -15.79
C ALA A 34 5.46 -14.09 -14.60
N ARG A 35 5.94 -15.31 -14.28
CA ARG A 35 5.45 -16.07 -13.12
C ARG A 35 5.78 -15.40 -11.79
N ARG A 36 6.99 -14.86 -11.64
CA ARG A 36 7.40 -14.12 -10.43
C ARG A 36 6.56 -12.87 -10.24
N ASN A 37 6.30 -12.12 -11.31
CA ASN A 37 5.43 -10.94 -11.28
C ASN A 37 4.00 -11.30 -10.88
N GLN A 38 3.44 -12.40 -11.40
CA GLN A 38 2.11 -12.85 -10.98
C GLN A 38 2.05 -13.26 -9.50
N ALA A 39 3.08 -13.92 -8.99
CA ALA A 39 3.17 -14.27 -7.57
C ALA A 39 3.29 -13.01 -6.69
N GLU A 40 4.05 -12.02 -7.13
CA GLU A 40 4.21 -10.73 -6.46
C GLU A 40 2.90 -9.94 -6.42
N VAL A 41 2.17 -9.86 -7.53
CA VAL A 41 0.84 -9.24 -7.59
C VAL A 41 -0.11 -9.89 -6.59
N LYS A 42 -0.20 -11.23 -6.58
CA LYS A 42 -1.05 -11.96 -5.63
C LYS A 42 -0.65 -11.73 -4.16
N ARG A 43 0.65 -11.57 -3.89
CA ARG A 43 1.14 -11.26 -2.53
C ARG A 43 0.67 -9.87 -2.10
N LEU A 44 0.88 -8.87 -2.96
CA LEU A 44 0.49 -7.48 -2.70
C LEU A 44 -1.02 -7.32 -2.54
N GLU A 45 -1.83 -8.03 -3.34
CA GLU A 45 -3.29 -8.03 -3.20
C GLU A 45 -3.74 -8.54 -1.82
N ARG A 46 -3.12 -9.63 -1.34
CA ARG A 46 -3.41 -10.19 -0.01
C ARG A 46 -2.99 -9.23 1.11
N GLU A 47 -1.82 -8.62 0.99
CA GLU A 47 -1.34 -7.62 1.96
C GLU A 47 -2.29 -6.41 2.01
N ASN A 48 -2.73 -5.92 0.85
CA ASN A 48 -3.64 -4.78 0.77
C ASN A 48 -5.02 -5.12 1.38
N ALA A 49 -5.55 -6.32 1.12
CA ALA A 49 -6.79 -6.78 1.74
C ALA A 49 -6.66 -6.86 3.28
N ALA A 50 -5.54 -7.38 3.79
CA ALA A 50 -5.28 -7.46 5.23
C ALA A 50 -5.15 -6.06 5.86
N LEU A 51 -4.46 -5.12 5.20
CA LEU A 51 -4.35 -3.74 5.65
C LEU A 51 -5.72 -3.04 5.66
N GLY A 52 -6.54 -3.23 4.61
CA GLY A 52 -7.90 -2.71 4.53
C GLY A 52 -8.76 -3.17 5.72
N GLN A 53 -8.68 -4.44 6.09
CA GLN A 53 -9.38 -4.97 7.27
C GLN A 53 -8.88 -4.34 8.58
N ARG A 54 -7.58 -4.11 8.73
CA ARG A 54 -7.00 -3.43 9.90
C ARG A 54 -7.47 -1.99 10.01
N VAL A 55 -7.48 -1.26 8.90
CA VAL A 55 -7.99 0.12 8.86
C VAL A 55 -9.48 0.14 9.24
N ALA A 56 -10.28 -0.76 8.70
CA ALA A 56 -11.70 -0.86 9.03
C ALA A 56 -11.94 -1.21 10.51
N ARG A 57 -11.08 -2.04 11.11
CA ARG A 57 -11.12 -2.35 12.55
C ARG A 57 -10.73 -1.14 13.39
N LEU A 58 -9.60 -0.51 13.12
CA LEU A 58 -9.11 0.67 13.85
C LEU A 58 -10.11 1.82 13.78
N ARG A 59 -10.74 2.06 12.63
CA ARG A 59 -11.80 3.07 12.50
C ARG A 59 -13.02 2.77 13.38
N ARG A 60 -13.37 1.49 13.54
CA ARG A 60 -14.45 1.09 14.46
C ARG A 60 -14.05 1.29 15.92
N GLU A 61 -12.81 0.99 16.27
CA GLU A 61 -12.27 1.23 17.62
C GLU A 61 -12.24 2.73 17.94
N VAL A 62 -11.75 3.57 17.03
CA VAL A 62 -11.80 5.03 17.16
C VAL A 62 -13.24 5.52 17.33
N LYS A 63 -14.16 5.09 16.46
CA LYS A 63 -15.58 5.49 16.56
C LYS A 63 -16.26 5.02 17.85
N ALA A 64 -15.86 3.89 18.40
CA ALA A 64 -16.35 3.40 19.69
C ALA A 64 -15.77 4.20 20.87
N LEU A 65 -14.53 4.68 20.75
CA LEU A 65 -13.86 5.52 21.74
C LEU A 65 -14.30 7.00 21.67
N GLU A 66 -14.73 7.48 20.50
CA GLU A 66 -15.28 8.82 20.27
C GLU A 66 -16.68 9.04 20.88
N GLY A 67 -17.20 8.10 21.69
CA GLY A 67 -18.52 8.18 22.32
C GLY A 67 -18.73 9.40 23.25
N ASP A 68 -17.69 10.14 23.62
CA ASP A 68 -17.82 11.46 24.25
C ASP A 68 -16.63 12.37 23.87
N PRO A 69 -16.68 13.05 22.71
CA PRO A 69 -15.62 13.96 22.26
C PRO A 69 -15.40 15.10 23.24
N ALA A 70 -16.44 15.48 24.00
CA ALA A 70 -16.35 16.51 25.03
C ALA A 70 -15.65 15.99 26.29
N ALA A 71 -15.76 14.70 26.63
CA ALA A 71 -14.94 14.09 27.68
C ALA A 71 -13.47 13.96 27.26
N LEU A 72 -13.20 13.57 26.01
CA LEU A 72 -11.83 13.48 25.49
C LEU A 72 -11.15 14.86 25.45
N GLU A 73 -11.88 15.89 24.99
CA GLU A 73 -11.38 17.27 24.97
C GLU A 73 -11.17 17.83 26.38
N ARG A 74 -12.03 17.48 27.35
CA ARG A 74 -11.84 17.82 28.78
C ARG A 74 -10.60 17.15 29.36
N ALA A 75 -10.43 15.85 29.15
CA ALA A 75 -9.27 15.11 29.65
C ALA A 75 -7.95 15.62 29.03
N ALA A 76 -7.93 15.89 27.71
CA ALA A 76 -6.78 16.49 27.04
C ALA A 76 -6.47 17.90 27.55
N ARG A 77 -7.49 18.70 27.89
CA ARG A 77 -7.32 20.04 28.49
C ARG A 77 -6.72 19.98 29.89
N GLU A 78 -7.21 19.07 30.72
CA GLU A 78 -6.69 18.85 32.08
C GLU A 78 -5.22 18.42 32.06
N GLU A 79 -4.85 17.48 31.18
CA GLU A 79 -3.47 16.97 31.07
C GLU A 79 -2.49 18.00 30.47
N LEU A 80 -2.95 18.84 29.54
CA LEU A 80 -2.14 19.89 28.91
C LEU A 80 -2.19 21.25 29.64
N GLY A 81 -3.00 21.37 30.71
CA GLY A 81 -3.16 22.62 31.47
C GLY A 81 -3.89 23.75 30.73
N TYR A 82 -4.71 23.42 29.72
CA TYR A 82 -5.51 24.38 28.97
C TYR A 82 -6.90 24.55 29.59
N VAL A 83 -7.41 25.79 29.66
CA VAL A 83 -8.69 26.12 30.30
C VAL A 83 -9.63 26.82 29.32
N LYS A 84 -10.89 26.42 29.26
CA LYS A 84 -11.88 27.07 28.37
C LYS A 84 -12.39 28.37 28.99
N PRO A 85 -12.66 29.44 28.22
CA PRO A 85 -13.29 30.66 28.77
C PRO A 85 -14.60 30.33 29.49
N GLY A 86 -14.66 30.61 30.79
CA GLY A 86 -15.83 30.34 31.66
C GLY A 86 -15.69 29.15 32.62
N GLU A 87 -14.55 28.46 32.64
CA GLU A 87 -14.29 27.31 33.52
C GLU A 87 -13.63 27.78 34.85
N ILE A 88 -14.18 27.36 36.00
CA ILE A 88 -13.73 27.80 37.34
C ILE A 88 -12.81 26.73 37.93
N ILE A 89 -11.52 27.04 38.11
CA ILE A 89 -10.57 26.14 38.74
C ILE A 89 -10.58 26.35 40.26
N TYR A 90 -10.99 25.32 41.00
CA TYR A 90 -10.80 25.26 42.45
C TYR A 90 -9.39 24.76 42.76
N LYS A 91 -8.49 25.67 43.15
CA LYS A 91 -7.23 25.28 43.79
C LYS A 91 -7.50 25.09 45.28
N LEU A 92 -7.47 23.85 45.73
CA LEU A 92 -7.44 23.53 47.16
C LEU A 92 -6.01 23.77 47.63
N GLU A 93 -5.77 24.88 48.33
CA GLU A 93 -4.49 25.07 49.02
C GLU A 93 -4.46 24.13 50.23
N GLU A 94 -3.69 23.04 50.10
CA GLU A 94 -3.30 22.24 51.25
C GLU A 94 -2.34 23.07 52.12
N GLY A 95 -2.87 23.64 53.20
CA GLY A 95 -2.04 24.20 54.26
C GLY A 95 -2.48 25.56 54.79
N GLY A 96 -3.74 25.69 55.20
CA GLY A 96 -4.08 26.63 56.26
C GLY A 96 -3.49 26.16 57.58
N GLN A 97 -2.18 26.41 57.80
CA GLN A 97 -1.61 26.37 59.15
C GLN A 97 -1.72 27.78 59.76
N PRO A 98 -2.35 27.93 60.93
CA PRO A 98 -2.39 29.19 61.67
C PRO A 98 -1.01 29.61 62.20
#